data_AF-A0A7W8NTT4-F1
#
_entry.id   AF-A0A7W8NTT4-F1
#
_cell.length_a   1.000
_cell.length_b   1.000
_cell.length_c   1.000
_cell.angle_alpha   90.00
_cell.angle_beta   90.00
_cell.angle_gamma   90.00
#
_symmetry.space_group_name_H-M   'P 1'
#
loop_
_entity.id
_entity.type
_entity.pdbx_description
1 polymer ?
#
loop_
_entity_poly.entity_id
_entity_poly.type
_entity_poly.pdbx_seq_one_letter_code
_entity_poly.pdbx_strand_id
1 'polypeptide(L)'
;MDSKKHIDLADEAARLTSIVIRSPRQERVLKALWEGAVSREALDQIAGCSNTPDLIAALRKKGLEIPCEIITIHDRDGKISHPGRYSLSFEDRLKVSPLVDAGVLKIGA
;
A
#
# COMPACT_ATOMS: atom_id res chain seq x y z
N MET A 1 -34.94 -20.99 -16.52
CA MET A 1 -34.77 -20.87 -15.06
C MET A 1 -33.45 -20.16 -14.90
N ASP A 2 -33.43 -18.86 -15.13
CA ASP A 2 -32.17 -18.12 -15.21
C ASP A 2 -32.34 -16.89 -14.35
N SER A 3 -32.25 -17.14 -13.04
CA SER A 3 -32.15 -16.12 -12.02
C SER A 3 -30.91 -15.30 -12.31
N LYS A 4 -31.10 -14.15 -12.97
CA LYS A 4 -30.11 -13.08 -13.00
C LYS A 4 -29.73 -12.82 -11.55
N LYS A 5 -28.51 -13.21 -11.16
CA LYS A 5 -27.91 -12.75 -9.91
C LYS A 5 -27.83 -11.22 -10.03
N HIS A 6 -28.77 -10.53 -9.39
CA HIS A 6 -28.62 -9.12 -9.08
C HIS A 6 -27.43 -9.06 -8.11
N ILE A 7 -26.24 -8.87 -8.65
CA ILE A 7 -25.08 -8.52 -7.86
C ILE A 7 -25.28 -7.06 -7.48
N ASP A 8 -25.46 -6.81 -6.19
CA ASP A 8 -25.53 -5.46 -5.67
C ASP A 8 -24.18 -4.79 -5.95
N LEU A 9 -24.19 -3.71 -6.73
CA LEU A 9 -22.98 -2.96 -7.11
C LEU A 9 -22.19 -2.52 -5.87
N ALA A 10 -22.89 -2.33 -4.73
CA ALA A 10 -22.30 -2.02 -3.45
C ALA A 10 -21.56 -3.23 -2.82
N ASP A 11 -22.05 -4.46 -2.98
CA ASP A 11 -21.39 -5.68 -2.48
C ASP A 11 -20.18 -6.07 -3.36
N GLU A 12 -20.27 -5.89 -4.68
CA GLU A 12 -19.12 -6.09 -5.57
C GLU A 12 -18.06 -5.00 -5.35
N ALA A 13 -18.49 -3.75 -5.13
CA ALA A 13 -17.59 -2.69 -4.69
C ALA A 13 -16.95 -3.03 -3.33
N ALA A 14 -17.70 -3.53 -2.35
CA ALA A 14 -17.16 -3.96 -1.05
C ALA A 14 -16.20 -5.15 -1.16
N ARG A 15 -16.42 -6.06 -2.11
CA ARG A 15 -15.56 -7.21 -2.41
C ARG A 15 -14.29 -6.81 -3.17
N LEU A 16 -14.38 -5.84 -4.07
CA LEU A 16 -13.23 -5.17 -4.70
C LEU A 16 -12.45 -4.30 -3.68
N THR A 17 -13.14 -3.81 -2.65
CA THR A 17 -12.60 -3.09 -1.47
C THR A 17 -12.02 -4.05 -0.41
N SER A 18 -11.52 -5.22 -0.83
CA SER A 18 -10.94 -6.22 0.09
C SER A 18 -9.64 -5.77 0.78
N ILE A 19 -9.04 -4.66 0.35
CA ILE A 19 -8.02 -3.93 1.11
C ILE A 19 -8.73 -3.16 2.23
N VAL A 20 -9.20 -3.88 3.25
CA VAL A 20 -9.70 -3.25 4.45
C VAL A 20 -8.50 -2.64 5.17
N ILE A 21 -8.31 -1.33 5.06
CA ILE A 21 -7.35 -0.58 5.88
C ILE A 21 -7.89 -0.60 7.31
N ARG A 22 -7.18 -1.28 8.22
CA ARG A 22 -7.66 -1.50 9.61
C ARG A 22 -6.91 -0.71 10.65
N SER A 23 -5.86 0.02 10.26
CA SER A 23 -5.07 0.80 11.20
C SER A 23 -4.59 2.12 10.59
N PRO A 24 -4.44 3.17 11.42
CA PRO A 24 -3.86 4.44 10.97
C PRO A 24 -2.44 4.30 10.39
N ARG A 25 -1.69 3.28 10.80
CA ARG A 25 -0.36 2.99 10.24
C ARG A 25 -0.44 2.49 8.80
N GLN A 26 -1.38 1.60 8.52
CA GLN A 26 -1.62 1.10 7.16
C GLN A 26 -2.07 2.24 6.23
N GLU A 27 -2.92 3.13 6.72
CA GLU A 27 -3.36 4.31 5.97
C GLU A 27 -2.18 5.22 5.60
N ARG A 28 -1.34 5.59 6.57
CA ARG A 28 -0.15 6.43 6.30
C ARG A 28 0.81 5.79 5.29
N VAL A 29 1.06 4.49 5.42
CA VAL A 29 1.92 3.75 4.48
C VAL A 29 1.32 3.71 3.09
N LEU A 30 0.03 3.37 2.95
CA LEU A 30 -0.63 3.33 1.65
C LEU A 30 -0.69 4.70 0.99
N LYS A 31 -0.94 5.77 1.76
CA LYS A 31 -0.87 7.15 1.27
C LYS A 31 0.51 7.46 0.69
N ALA A 32 1.57 7.20 1.43
CA ALA A 32 2.93 7.47 0.97
C ALA A 32 3.29 6.66 -0.28
N LEU A 33 2.90 5.39 -0.33
CA LEU A 33 3.13 4.52 -1.49
C LEU A 33 2.28 4.90 -2.72
N TRP A 34 1.11 5.51 -2.50
CA TRP A 34 0.29 6.08 -3.56
C TRP A 34 0.98 7.28 -4.21
N GLU A 35 1.57 8.15 -3.39
CA GLU A 35 2.32 9.34 -3.83
C GLU A 35 3.65 8.97 -4.54
N GLY A 36 4.31 7.89 -4.15
CA GLY A 36 5.52 7.43 -4.83
C GLY A 36 6.21 6.23 -4.19
N ALA A 37 7.33 5.82 -4.79
CA ALA A 37 8.17 4.78 -4.21
C ALA A 37 8.92 5.32 -2.97
N VAL A 38 8.97 4.56 -1.89
CA VAL A 38 9.51 5.01 -0.59
C VAL A 38 10.52 4.01 -0.05
N SER A 39 11.65 4.48 0.47
CA SER A 39 12.63 3.61 1.12
C SER A 39 12.08 3.01 2.41
N ARG A 40 12.58 1.84 2.80
CA ARG A 40 12.20 1.15 4.05
C ARG A 40 12.39 2.05 5.27
N GLU A 41 13.48 2.82 5.33
CA GLU A 41 13.79 3.71 6.44
C GLU A 41 12.79 4.88 6.52
N ALA A 42 12.44 5.49 5.38
CA ALA A 42 11.45 6.55 5.35
C ALA A 42 10.05 6.02 5.69
N LEU A 43 9.73 4.81 5.24
CA LEU A 43 8.50 4.11 5.59
C LEU A 43 8.39 3.85 7.10
N ASP A 44 9.47 3.45 7.77
CA ASP A 44 9.48 3.26 9.23
C ASP A 44 9.07 4.56 9.96
N GLN A 45 9.56 5.71 9.51
CA GLN A 45 9.18 7.02 10.04
C GLN A 45 7.70 7.37 9.75
N ILE A 46 7.25 7.19 8.51
CA ILE A 46 5.87 7.48 8.09
C ILE A 46 4.86 6.60 8.84
N ALA A 47 5.16 5.31 8.97
CA ALA A 47 4.32 4.37 9.69
C ALA A 47 4.31 4.66 11.21
N GLY A 48 5.41 5.21 11.74
CA GLY A 48 5.64 5.35 13.19
C GLY A 48 5.92 4.01 13.85
N CYS A 49 6.62 3.11 13.15
CA CYS A 49 7.08 1.82 13.67
C CYS A 49 8.38 1.40 12.98
N SER A 50 9.28 0.74 13.71
CA SER A 50 10.58 0.25 13.20
C SER A 50 10.51 -1.09 12.44
N ASN A 51 9.31 -1.59 12.17
CA ASN A 51 9.08 -2.87 11.51
C ASN A 51 8.05 -2.76 10.37
N THR A 52 8.25 -1.81 9.46
CA THR A 52 7.40 -1.72 8.26
C THR A 52 7.39 -2.96 7.38
N PRO A 53 8.44 -3.82 7.29
CA PRO A 53 8.34 -5.08 6.55
C PRO A 53 7.17 -5.97 7.00
N ASP A 54 6.85 -6.03 8.30
CA ASP A 54 5.69 -6.77 8.81
C ASP A 54 4.36 -6.11 8.42
N LEU A 55 4.30 -4.77 8.44
CA LEU A 55 3.15 -4.02 7.96
C LEU A 55 2.91 -4.26 6.47
N ILE A 56 3.97 -4.23 5.65
CA ILE A 56 3.91 -4.57 4.22
C ILE A 56 3.45 -6.01 4.04
N ALA A 57 3.97 -6.97 4.81
CA ALA A 57 3.53 -8.36 4.75
C ALA A 57 2.02 -8.50 5.09
N ALA A 58 1.51 -7.72 6.05
CA ALA A 58 0.09 -7.70 6.38
C ALA A 58 -0.77 -7.09 5.25
N LEU A 59 -0.28 -6.08 4.54
CA LEU A 59 -0.94 -5.55 3.34
C LEU A 59 -0.91 -6.55 2.18
N ARG A 60 0.20 -7.28 2.02
CA ARG A 60 0.32 -8.34 1.01
C ARG A 60 -0.65 -9.48 1.23
N LYS A 61 -0.85 -9.89 2.49
CA LYS A 61 -1.88 -10.86 2.88
C LYS A 61 -3.31 -10.41 2.54
N LYS A 62 -3.53 -9.11 2.30
CA LYS A 62 -4.82 -8.54 1.86
C LYS A 62 -4.93 -8.40 0.34
N GLY A 63 -4.00 -8.97 -0.43
CA GLY A 63 -4.07 -9.03 -1.89
C GLY A 63 -3.30 -7.93 -2.62
N LEU A 64 -2.51 -7.13 -1.91
CA LEU A 64 -1.53 -6.23 -2.53
C LEU A 64 -0.22 -6.96 -2.81
N GLU A 65 0.54 -6.50 -3.79
CA GLU A 65 1.86 -7.03 -4.11
C GLU A 65 2.96 -6.22 -3.39
N ILE A 66 2.89 -4.89 -3.50
CA ILE A 66 3.85 -3.92 -2.98
C ILE A 66 5.29 -4.36 -3.24
N PRO A 67 5.76 -4.36 -4.51
CA PRO A 67 7.10 -4.81 -4.85
C PRO A 67 8.18 -4.09 -4.04
N CYS A 68 9.28 -4.80 -3.78
CA CYS A 68 10.45 -4.29 -3.07
C CYS A 68 11.66 -4.35 -3.98
N GLU A 69 12.12 -3.19 -4.42
CA GLU A 69 13.35 -3.02 -5.17
C GLU A 69 14.52 -2.84 -4.18
N ILE A 70 15.63 -3.55 -4.37
CA ILE A 70 16.86 -3.24 -3.63
C ILE A 70 17.58 -2.13 -4.38
N ILE A 71 17.77 -0.99 -3.73
CA ILE A 71 18.50 0.15 -4.30
C ILE A 71 19.90 0.23 -3.70
N THR A 72 20.86 0.77 -4.44
CA THR A 72 22.23 1.00 -3.96
C THR A 72 22.37 2.47 -3.56
N ILE A 73 22.75 2.73 -2.31
CA ILE A 73 23.02 4.07 -1.80
C ILE A 73 24.40 4.14 -1.14
N HIS A 74 24.94 5.34 -1.00
CA HIS A 74 26.08 5.60 -0.12
C HIS A 74 25.53 6.15 1.20
N ASP A 75 25.96 5.58 2.31
CA ASP A 75 25.63 6.08 3.64
C ASP A 75 26.44 7.34 3.99
N ARG A 76 26.23 7.86 5.21
CA ARG A 76 26.91 9.06 5.70
C ARG A 76 28.43 8.91 5.82
N ASP A 77 28.92 7.68 5.90
CA ASP A 77 30.35 7.36 5.98
C ASP A 77 30.93 7.02 4.59
N GLY A 78 30.15 7.17 3.53
CA GLY A 78 30.55 6.84 2.16
C GLY A 78 30.57 5.35 1.86
N LYS A 79 30.01 4.49 2.72
CA LYS A 79 29.92 3.05 2.48
C LYS A 79 28.68 2.72 1.67
N ILE A 80 28.80 1.69 0.83
CA ILE A 80 27.68 1.17 0.05
C ILE A 80 26.68 0.47 0.99
N SER A 81 25.41 0.80 0.83
CA SER A 81 24.28 0.16 1.49
C SER A 81 23.21 -0.20 0.46
N HIS A 82 22.40 -1.21 0.80
CA HIS A 82 21.40 -1.80 -0.10
C HIS A 82 19.99 -1.81 0.52
N PRO A 83 19.39 -0.65 0.82
CA PRO A 83 18.07 -0.60 1.42
C PRO A 83 16.97 -1.01 0.43
N GLY A 84 15.86 -1.49 0.98
CA GLY A 84 14.66 -1.78 0.21
C GLY A 84 13.89 -0.50 -0.11
N ARG A 85 13.35 -0.41 -1.33
CA ARG A 85 12.41 0.60 -1.77
C ARG A 85 11.10 -0.06 -2.17
N TYR A 86 10.01 0.34 -1.53
CA TYR A 86 8.68 -0.18 -1.79
C TYR A 86 7.89 0.75 -2.71
N SER A 87 7.02 0.19 -3.55
CA SER A 87 6.11 0.94 -4.41
C SER A 87 4.79 0.19 -4.57
N LEU A 88 3.74 0.87 -5.04
CA LEU A 88 2.55 0.18 -5.56
C LEU A 88 2.81 -0.24 -7.00
N SER A 89 2.56 -1.52 -7.31
CA SER A 89 2.52 -1.97 -8.71
C SER A 89 1.32 -1.34 -9.45
N PHE A 90 1.26 -1.52 -10.76
CA PHE A 90 0.08 -1.07 -11.53
C PHE A 90 -1.21 -1.72 -11.01
N GLU A 91 -1.18 -3.02 -10.73
CA GLU A 91 -2.33 -3.74 -10.17
C GLU A 91 -2.69 -3.27 -8.76
N ASP A 92 -1.69 -2.98 -7.92
CA ASP A 92 -1.94 -2.41 -6.59
C ASP A 92 -2.66 -1.07 -6.70
N ARG A 93 -2.25 -0.20 -7.64
CA ARG A 93 -2.90 1.09 -7.85
C ARG A 93 -4.36 0.91 -8.28
N LEU A 94 -4.66 -0.07 -9.14
CA LEU A 94 -6.05 -0.37 -9.52
C LEU A 94 -6.90 -0.79 -8.31
N LYS A 95 -6.32 -1.56 -7.38
CA LYS A 95 -7.01 -2.00 -6.15
C LYS A 95 -7.18 -0.88 -5.12
N VAL A 96 -6.23 0.06 -5.07
CA VAL A 96 -6.23 1.18 -4.11
C VAL A 96 -7.03 2.40 -4.62
N SER A 97 -7.12 2.63 -5.94
CA SER A 97 -7.81 3.79 -6.52
C SER A 97 -9.21 4.03 -5.96
N PRO A 98 -10.09 3.01 -5.82
CA PRO A 98 -11.43 3.22 -5.27
C PRO A 98 -11.42 3.80 -3.86
N LEU A 99 -10.39 3.50 -3.04
CA LEU A 99 -10.25 4.05 -1.69
C LEU A 99 -9.91 5.54 -1.74
N VAL A 100 -9.12 5.96 -2.72
CA VAL A 100 -8.77 7.36 -2.96
C VAL A 100 -9.98 8.12 -3.49
N ASP A 101 -10.63 7.57 -4.51
CA ASP A 101 -11.79 8.18 -5.19
C ASP A 101 -12.98 8.35 -4.22
N ALA A 102 -13.20 7.39 -3.32
CA ALA A 102 -14.21 7.45 -2.28
C ALA A 102 -13.81 8.32 -1.06
N GLY A 103 -12.60 8.88 -1.05
CA GLY A 103 -12.08 9.69 0.07
C GLY A 103 -11.78 8.90 1.36
N VAL A 104 -11.75 7.56 1.28
CA VAL A 104 -11.37 6.67 2.39
C VAL A 104 -9.88 6.81 2.69
N LEU A 105 -9.05 6.83 1.63
CA LEU A 105 -7.63 7.16 1.72
C LEU A 105 -7.44 8.63 1.33
N LYS A 106 -7.19 9.48 2.33
CA LYS A 106 -7.06 10.93 2.12
C LYS A 106 -5.69 11.28 1.53
N ILE A 107 -5.62 11.51 0.23
CA ILE A 107 -4.41 11.95 -0.49
C ILE A 107 -4.33 13.48 -0.50
N GLY A 108 -3.14 14.04 -0.32
CA GLY A 108 -2.97 15.50 -0.18
C GLY A 108 -3.44 16.04 1.17
N ALA A 109 -3.15 17.31 1.43
CA ALA A 109 -3.71 18.15 2.49
C ALA A 109 -4.28 19.40 1.81
#